data_AF-F8ALU6-F1
#
_entry.id   AF-F8ALU6-F1
#
_cell.length_a   1.000
_cell.length_b   1.000
_cell.length_c   1.000
_cell.angle_alpha   90.00
_cell.angle_beta   90.00
_cell.angle_gamma   90.00
#
_symmetry.space_group_name_H-M   'P 1'
#
loop_
_entity.id
_entity.type
_entity.pdbx_description
1 polymer ?
#
loop_
_entity_poly.entity_id
_entity_poly.type
_entity_poly.pdbx_seq_one_letter_code
_entity_poly.pdbx_strand_id
1 'polypeptide(L)'
;MKLDKLDNVIVHVDDKVIAKSMKKVFKEEIDKIEQELNELYNKYNIKSSKEMEIMASQDEEINKDLEKIKELEEELEKLNSYLREVNMKTI
;
A
#
# COMPACT_ATOMS: atom_id res chain seq x y z
N MET A 1 11.54 -29.49 -42.87
CA MET A 1 11.53 -29.30 -41.40
C MET A 1 12.58 -28.23 -41.09
N LYS A 2 12.16 -26.98 -40.84
CA LYS A 2 13.07 -25.89 -40.43
C LYS A 2 12.71 -25.52 -38.99
N LEU A 3 13.43 -26.10 -38.06
CA LEU A 3 13.54 -25.64 -36.68
C LEU A 3 14.69 -24.64 -36.69
N ASP A 4 14.40 -23.35 -36.86
CA ASP A 4 15.42 -22.34 -36.68
C ASP A 4 14.77 -21.06 -36.16
N LYS A 5 15.29 -20.62 -35.01
CA LYS A 5 15.08 -19.32 -34.36
C LYS A 5 13.83 -19.17 -33.51
N LEU A 6 13.73 -19.99 -32.48
CA LEU A 6 13.27 -19.49 -31.18
C LEU A 6 14.52 -19.01 -30.41
N ASP A 7 15.22 -18.02 -30.96
CA ASP A 7 16.29 -17.34 -30.22
C ASP A 7 15.62 -16.73 -28.98
N ASN A 8 16.03 -17.23 -27.82
CA ASN A 8 15.62 -16.74 -26.51
C ASN A 8 15.59 -15.21 -26.52
N VAL A 9 14.38 -14.64 -26.56
CA VAL A 9 14.17 -13.21 -26.35
C VAL A 9 14.44 -12.95 -24.88
N ILE A 10 15.72 -12.86 -24.51
CA ILE A 10 16.14 -12.31 -23.24
C ILE A 10 15.83 -10.82 -23.34
N VAL A 11 14.61 -10.44 -22.97
CA VAL A 11 14.23 -9.04 -22.83
C VAL A 11 15.13 -8.47 -21.73
N HIS A 12 16.10 -7.64 -22.11
CA HIS A 12 16.78 -6.78 -21.14
C HIS A 12 15.73 -5.82 -20.59
N VAL A 13 15.17 -6.16 -19.44
CA VAL A 13 14.27 -5.26 -18.72
C VAL A 13 15.16 -4.25 -18.02
N ASP A 14 15.08 -2.99 -18.45
CA ASP A 14 15.77 -1.87 -17.80
C ASP A 14 15.27 -1.73 -16.35
N ASP A 15 16.18 -1.61 -15.40
CA ASP A 15 15.89 -1.39 -13.98
C ASP A 15 14.92 -0.21 -13.77
N LYS A 16 14.95 0.79 -14.66
CA LYS A 16 13.98 1.91 -14.66
C LYS A 16 12.55 1.47 -14.95
N VAL A 17 12.35 0.49 -15.83
CA VAL A 17 11.02 -0.06 -16.14
C VAL A 17 10.48 -0.87 -14.96
N ILE A 18 11.35 -1.63 -14.29
CA ILE A 18 11.02 -2.36 -13.06
C ILE A 18 10.60 -1.38 -11.97
N ALA A 19 11.42 -0.37 -11.71
CA ALA A 19 11.13 0.61 -10.67
C ALA A 19 9.86 1.42 -10.94
N LYS A 20 9.59 1.79 -12.20
CA LYS A 20 8.34 2.46 -12.59
C LYS A 20 7.11 1.58 -12.33
N SER A 21 7.22 0.28 -12.60
CA SER A 21 6.14 -0.68 -12.35
C SER A 21 5.91 -0.87 -10.85
N MET A 22 6.97 -1.01 -10.04
CA MET A 22 6.88 -1.08 -8.58
C MET A 22 6.23 0.18 -7.99
N LYS A 23 6.65 1.38 -8.43
CA LYS A 23 6.03 2.64 -7.99
C LYS A 23 4.53 2.70 -8.29
N LYS A 24 4.11 2.17 -9.44
CA LYS A 24 2.69 2.13 -9.80
C LYS A 24 1.91 1.23 -8.85
N VAL A 25 2.39 0.00 -8.61
CA VAL A 25 1.73 -0.95 -7.71
C VAL A 25 1.62 -0.39 -6.29
N PHE A 26 2.69 0.20 -5.75
CA PHE A 26 2.64 0.79 -4.42
C PHE A 26 1.66 1.96 -4.32
N LYS A 27 1.57 2.81 -5.35
CA LYS A 27 0.59 3.90 -5.37
C LYS A 27 -0.84 3.39 -5.39
N GLU A 28 -1.13 2.40 -6.23
CA GLU A 28 -2.48 1.81 -6.31
C GLU A 28 -2.89 1.17 -4.97
N GLU A 29 -1.94 0.59 -4.23
CA GLU A 29 -2.24 0.02 -2.91
C GLU A 29 -2.41 1.09 -1.84
N ILE A 30 -1.56 2.14 -1.85
CA ILE A 30 -1.71 3.31 -0.99
C ILE A 30 -3.10 3.95 -1.19
N ASP A 31 -3.51 4.18 -2.43
CA ASP A 31 -4.80 4.80 -2.74
C ASP A 31 -5.99 4.00 -2.18
N LYS A 32 -5.92 2.66 -2.19
CA LYS A 32 -6.96 1.79 -1.60
C LYS A 32 -6.99 1.88 -0.09
N ILE A 33 -5.83 1.80 0.56
CA ILE A 33 -5.74 1.91 2.02
C ILE A 33 -6.23 3.29 2.48
N GLU A 34 -5.88 4.36 1.77
CA GLU A 34 -6.38 5.71 2.07
C GLU A 34 -7.90 5.82 1.90
N GLN A 35 -8.50 5.14 0.91
CA GLN A 35 -9.95 5.08 0.76
C GLN A 35 -10.60 4.35 1.94
N GLU A 36 -10.08 3.18 2.31
CA GLU A 36 -10.62 2.38 3.41
C GLU A 36 -10.48 3.09 4.77
N LEU A 37 -9.33 3.72 5.02
CA LEU A 37 -9.11 4.57 6.19
C LEU A 37 -10.11 5.73 6.22
N ASN A 38 -10.33 6.40 5.08
CA ASN A 38 -11.30 7.49 5.02
C ASN A 38 -12.74 7.04 5.34
N GLU A 39 -13.15 5.86 4.91
CA GLU A 39 -14.46 5.30 5.25
C GLU A 39 -14.58 5.07 6.76
N LEU A 40 -13.57 4.46 7.38
CA LEU A 40 -13.53 4.19 8.82
C LEU A 40 -13.45 5.49 9.64
N TYR A 41 -12.65 6.46 9.20
CA TYR A 41 -12.55 7.78 9.81
C TYR A 41 -13.86 8.54 9.78
N ASN A 42 -14.56 8.52 8.64
CA ASN A 42 -15.85 9.16 8.51
C ASN A 42 -16.93 8.46 9.36
N LYS A 43 -16.89 7.12 9.47
CA LYS A 43 -17.82 6.35 10.32
C LYS A 43 -17.81 6.83 11.77
N TYR A 44 -16.63 7.15 12.31
CA TYR A 44 -16.46 7.56 13.71
C TYR A 44 -16.21 9.07 13.91
N ASN A 45 -16.18 9.84 12.82
CA ASN A 45 -15.83 11.27 12.83
C ASN A 45 -14.47 11.54 13.50
N ILE A 46 -13.46 10.76 13.13
CA ILE A 46 -12.07 10.81 13.61
C ILE A 46 -11.11 11.07 12.45
N LYS A 47 -9.83 11.27 12.76
CA LYS A 47 -8.75 11.42 11.78
C LYS A 47 -7.58 10.45 11.96
N SER A 48 -7.58 9.67 13.03
CA SER A 48 -6.55 8.67 13.32
C SER A 48 -7.03 7.65 14.34
N SER A 49 -6.35 6.50 14.41
CA SER A 49 -6.57 5.50 15.46
C SER A 49 -6.49 6.09 16.87
N LYS A 50 -5.57 7.03 17.11
CA LYS A 50 -5.36 7.69 18.41
C LYS A 50 -6.59 8.44 18.91
N GLU A 51 -7.35 9.06 18.00
CA GLU A 51 -8.60 9.73 18.37
C GLU A 51 -9.67 8.72 18.77
N MET A 52 -9.69 7.56 18.13
CA MET A 52 -10.62 6.47 18.43
C MET A 52 -10.26 5.70 19.71
N GLU A 53 -8.98 5.62 20.07
CA GLU A 53 -8.56 5.05 21.36
C GLU A 53 -9.18 5.76 22.56
N ILE A 54 -9.45 7.07 22.43
CA ILE A 54 -10.13 7.86 23.46
C ILE A 54 -11.60 7.42 23.60
N MET A 55 -12.19 6.93 22.52
CA MET A 55 -13.55 6.41 22.45
C MET A 55 -13.62 4.90 22.67
N ALA A 56 -12.48 4.24 22.95
CA ALA A 56 -12.43 2.81 23.19
C ALA A 56 -13.46 2.44 24.26
N SER A 57 -14.39 1.58 23.87
CA SER A 57 -15.53 1.19 24.69
C SER A 57 -15.55 -0.33 24.85
N GLN A 58 -16.50 -0.84 25.63
CA GLN A 58 -16.74 -2.30 25.72
C GLN A 58 -17.45 -2.86 24.48
N ASP A 59 -17.69 -2.03 23.46
CA ASP A 59 -18.30 -2.44 22.20
C ASP A 59 -17.28 -3.22 21.33
N GLU A 60 -17.64 -4.44 20.96
CA GLU A 60 -16.77 -5.33 20.18
C GLU A 60 -16.55 -4.83 18.74
N GLU A 61 -17.54 -4.17 18.13
CA GLU A 61 -17.44 -3.63 16.77
C GLU A 61 -16.47 -2.46 16.75
N ILE A 62 -16.58 -1.53 17.70
CA ILE A 62 -15.65 -0.40 17.83
C ILE A 62 -14.21 -0.89 18.00
N ASN A 63 -13.99 -1.92 18.81
CA ASN A 63 -12.65 -2.46 19.03
C ASN A 63 -12.08 -3.14 17.76
N LYS A 64 -12.89 -3.88 17.01
CA LYS A 64 -12.47 -4.47 15.73
C LYS A 64 -12.12 -3.41 14.70
N ASP A 65 -12.93 -2.37 14.59
CA ASP A 65 -12.66 -1.28 13.66
C ASP A 65 -11.43 -0.48 14.07
N LEU A 66 -11.19 -0.30 15.38
CA LEU A 66 -9.96 0.31 15.89
C LEU A 66 -8.71 -0.51 15.54
N GLU A 67 -8.73 -1.83 15.75
CA GLU A 67 -7.62 -2.71 15.35
C GLU A 67 -7.37 -2.61 13.85
N LYS A 68 -8.44 -2.65 13.05
CA LYS A 68 -8.34 -2.52 11.60
C LYS A 68 -7.74 -1.18 11.15
N ILE A 69 -8.15 -0.06 11.77
CA ILE A 69 -7.55 1.25 11.48
C ILE A 69 -6.05 1.23 11.77
N LYS A 70 -5.63 0.64 12.90
CA LYS A 70 -4.20 0.56 13.27
C LYS A 70 -3.40 -0.25 12.25
N GLU A 71 -3.93 -1.38 11.81
CA GLU A 71 -3.29 -2.21 10.79
C GLU A 71 -3.12 -1.44 9.48
N LEU A 72 -4.17 -0.76 9.02
CA LEU A 72 -4.14 0.04 7.79
C LEU A 72 -3.18 1.23 7.89
N GLU A 73 -3.14 1.94 9.02
CA GLU A 73 -2.17 3.02 9.26
C GLU A 73 -0.71 2.51 9.20
N GLU A 74 -0.44 1.35 9.81
CA GLU A 74 0.89 0.73 9.80
C GLU A 74 1.30 0.26 8.40
N GLU A 75 0.37 -0.37 7.66
CA GLU A 75 0.60 -0.76 6.27
C GLU A 75 0.86 0.43 5.36
N LEU A 76 0.10 1.51 5.53
CA LEU A 76 0.31 2.76 4.80
C LEU A 76 1.70 3.36 5.08
N GLU A 77 2.16 3.33 6.32
CA GLU A 77 3.50 3.79 6.69
C GLU A 77 4.59 2.94 6.01
N LYS A 78 4.44 1.60 6.03
CA LYS A 78 5.37 0.66 5.37
C LYS A 78 5.43 0.89 3.87
N LEU A 79 4.29 0.99 3.19
CA LEU A 79 4.22 1.24 1.74
C LEU A 79 4.86 2.57 1.36
N ASN A 80 4.61 3.62 2.15
CA ASN A 80 5.25 4.93 1.94
C ASN A 80 6.77 4.86 2.13
N SER A 81 7.25 4.08 3.11
CA SER A 81 8.68 3.83 3.29
C SER A 81 9.31 3.12 2.09
N TYR A 82 8.69 2.04 1.60
CA TYR A 82 9.15 1.33 0.41
C TYR A 82 9.15 2.21 -0.84
N LEU A 83 8.11 3.04 -1.01
CA LEU A 83 8.06 3.99 -2.12
C LEU A 83 9.20 5.01 -2.06
N ARG A 84 9.55 5.52 -0.87
CA ARG A 84 10.72 6.39 -0.67
C ARG A 84 12.02 5.68 -1.02
N GLU A 85 12.21 4.44 -0.60
CA GLU A 85 13.41 3.65 -0.94
C GLU A 85 13.54 3.44 -2.45
N VAL A 86 12.45 3.05 -3.12
CA VAL A 86 12.46 2.88 -4.58
C VAL A 86 12.76 4.20 -5.28
N ASN A 87 12.24 5.32 -4.76
CA ASN A 87 12.58 6.64 -5.30
C ASN A 87 14.08 6.95 -5.14
N MET A 88 14.68 6.70 -3.98
CA MET A 88 16.11 6.94 -3.74
C MET A 88 17.03 6.06 -4.60
N LYS A 89 16.67 4.80 -4.84
CA LYS A 89 17.45 3.87 -5.69
C LYS A 89 17.35 4.18 -7.19
N THR A 90 16.43 5.05 -7.60
CA THR A 90 16.23 5.46 -9.00
C THR A 90 16.83 6.81 -9.38
N ILE A 91 17.46 7.51 -8.42
CA ILE A 91 18.21 8.77 -8.62
C ILE A 91 19.66 8.41 -8.97
#